data_AF-A0A194QP37-F1
#
_entry.id   AF-A0A194QP37-F1
#
_cell.length_a   1.000
_cell.length_b   1.000
_cell.length_c   1.000
_cell.angle_alpha   90.00
_cell.angle_beta   90.00
_cell.angle_gamma   90.00
#
_symmetry.space_group_name_H-M   'P 1'
#
loop_
_entity.id
_entity.type
_entity.pdbx_description
1 polymer ?
#
loop_
_entity_poly.entity_id
_entity_poly.type
_entity_poly.pdbx_seq_one_letter_code
_entity_poly.pdbx_strand_id
1 'polypeptide(L)'
;MPIYEAEQGSIQSFQLSFFRVKVEDFVEQLLSKEATESPSDVKTADNLVQTLPKWYDEVKFNQARRFYWHNCYGLTLAMLLGLVNVLAVPSILKILVGARRSNDVYPAFKRYLSTFLHAVSWFETDLKPGSHSWESVYKVRKRHILMSKAAMLKGQGIICQRDLALTLFGFIGFTFLKPEKFGVETLQKDDWDAYNQFWRVIGYMIGIEDRYNICRNSVEETRQVCQLILQRVYTPCLTYPPEYFEYMAHIMLEGVSSANPTVNTPSLLYWTKYLAEVPGYVYTEGERIQFQQLLKDKLNGSSEDTGVDSFTLMSKPFIENSSKKRLLYVRDYNSFETIPEYKELSIFSRLKLMFHSYFTRIYTTYYGRRFLNATFLFIIKLMKRHPKMTFLMFNIKVSARYLFNFPLDNSGLKPNSVFKKQTTKLHWYKAIVSCWQRICGSSDTADVHGRR
;
A
#
# COMPACT_ATOMS: atom_id res chain seq x y z
N MET A 1 -19.53 1.16 46.80
CA MET A 1 -19.23 1.59 45.41
C MET A 1 -17.92 1.06 44.83
N PRO A 2 -16.82 0.77 45.57
CA PRO A 2 -15.57 0.28 44.96
C PRO A 2 -15.64 -1.11 44.30
N ILE A 3 -16.56 -1.97 44.75
CA ILE A 3 -16.66 -3.37 44.29
C ILE A 3 -17.28 -3.47 42.89
N TYR A 4 -18.23 -2.59 42.56
CA TYR A 4 -18.89 -2.58 41.24
C TYR A 4 -17.97 -2.09 40.11
N GLU A 5 -17.07 -1.15 40.38
CA GLU A 5 -16.09 -0.66 39.39
C GLU A 5 -14.98 -1.69 39.12
N ALA A 6 -14.57 -2.46 40.14
CA ALA A 6 -13.60 -3.54 39.98
C ALA A 6 -14.16 -4.73 39.18
N GLU A 7 -15.43 -5.08 39.36
CA GLU A 7 -16.13 -6.10 38.55
C GLU A 7 -16.36 -5.64 37.10
N GLN A 8 -16.71 -4.37 36.87
CA GLN A 8 -16.84 -3.85 35.50
C GLN A 8 -15.49 -3.83 34.78
N GLY A 9 -14.41 -3.46 35.45
CA GLY A 9 -13.04 -3.51 34.90
C GLY A 9 -12.58 -4.94 34.59
N SER A 10 -12.91 -5.92 35.44
CA SER A 10 -12.55 -7.32 35.21
C SER A 10 -13.35 -7.95 34.06
N ILE A 11 -14.66 -7.67 33.96
CA ILE A 11 -15.51 -8.14 32.86
C ILE A 11 -15.08 -7.52 31.53
N GLN A 12 -14.75 -6.23 31.50
CA GLN A 12 -14.25 -5.57 30.29
C GLN A 12 -12.88 -6.12 29.87
N SER A 13 -11.98 -6.40 30.82
CA SER A 13 -10.69 -7.04 30.54
C SER A 13 -10.85 -8.47 30.01
N PHE A 14 -11.79 -9.24 30.56
CA PHE A 14 -12.09 -10.60 30.12
C PHE A 14 -12.70 -10.60 28.72
N GLN A 15 -13.67 -9.73 28.45
CA GLN A 15 -14.26 -9.56 27.12
C GLN A 15 -13.21 -9.17 26.09
N LEU A 16 -12.35 -8.18 26.38
CA LEU A 16 -11.25 -7.78 25.49
C LEU A 16 -10.29 -8.94 25.22
N SER A 17 -9.94 -9.72 26.25
CA SER A 17 -9.09 -10.91 26.09
C SER A 17 -9.74 -11.98 25.23
N PHE A 18 -11.05 -12.21 25.38
CA PHE A 18 -11.80 -13.20 24.62
C PHE A 18 -11.99 -12.79 23.16
N PHE A 19 -12.29 -11.51 22.90
CA PHE A 19 -12.34 -10.97 21.54
C PHE A 19 -11.00 -11.08 20.84
N ARG A 20 -9.92 -10.79 21.58
CA ARG A 20 -8.55 -10.92 21.08
C ARG A 20 -8.28 -12.35 20.61
N VAL A 21 -8.51 -13.37 21.47
CA VAL A 21 -8.31 -14.79 21.13
C VAL A 21 -9.05 -15.19 19.84
N LYS A 22 -10.31 -14.74 19.67
CA LYS A 22 -11.07 -14.99 18.44
C LYS A 22 -10.46 -14.38 17.18
N VAL A 23 -9.86 -13.19 17.31
CA VAL A 23 -9.20 -12.49 16.20
C VAL A 23 -7.88 -13.18 15.86
N GLU A 24 -7.11 -13.64 16.85
CA GLU A 24 -5.94 -14.46 16.58
C GLU A 24 -6.30 -15.77 15.87
N ASP A 25 -7.33 -16.50 16.32
CA ASP A 25 -7.80 -17.73 15.67
C ASP A 25 -8.21 -17.48 14.22
N PHE A 26 -8.92 -16.38 13.95
CA PHE A 26 -9.27 -15.98 12.58
C PHE A 26 -8.02 -15.73 11.72
N VAL A 27 -7.02 -15.01 12.26
CA VAL A 27 -5.79 -14.72 11.52
C VAL A 27 -4.98 -15.99 11.29
N GLU A 28 -4.91 -16.92 12.25
CA GLU A 28 -4.28 -18.23 12.05
C GLU A 28 -5.01 -19.04 10.97
N GLN A 29 -6.35 -19.03 10.96
CA GLN A 29 -7.12 -19.67 9.89
C GLN A 29 -6.85 -19.03 8.53
N LEU A 30 -6.83 -17.70 8.44
CA LEU A 30 -6.55 -16.97 7.20
C LEU A 30 -5.14 -17.25 6.68
N LEU A 31 -4.19 -17.46 7.57
CA LEU A 31 -2.80 -17.76 7.25
C LEU A 31 -2.54 -19.27 7.15
N SER A 32 -3.53 -20.12 7.42
CA SER A 32 -3.37 -21.57 7.35
C SER A 32 -3.00 -22.07 5.95
N LYS A 33 -2.42 -23.27 5.88
CA LYS A 33 -2.12 -23.96 4.62
C LYS A 33 -3.38 -24.10 3.74
N GLU A 34 -4.54 -24.39 4.34
CA GLU A 34 -5.83 -24.48 3.63
C GLU A 34 -6.13 -23.19 2.86
N ALA A 35 -5.98 -22.02 3.50
CA ALA A 35 -6.23 -20.73 2.86
C ALA A 35 -5.25 -20.41 1.71
N THR A 36 -4.04 -20.98 1.76
CA THR A 36 -3.03 -20.83 0.69
C THR A 36 -3.28 -21.71 -0.52
N GLU A 37 -3.93 -22.87 -0.32
CA GLU A 37 -4.23 -23.85 -1.35
C GLU A 37 -5.65 -23.67 -1.92
N SER A 38 -6.54 -23.00 -1.17
CA SER A 38 -7.91 -22.69 -1.60
C SER A 38 -7.91 -21.63 -2.70
N PRO A 39 -8.48 -21.92 -3.88
CA PRO A 39 -8.53 -20.95 -4.98
C PRO A 39 -9.44 -19.76 -4.66
N SER A 40 -9.17 -18.64 -5.32
CA SER A 40 -10.00 -17.42 -5.26
C SER A 40 -11.46 -17.64 -5.67
N ASP A 41 -11.75 -18.65 -6.48
CA ASP A 41 -13.09 -19.10 -6.78
C ASP A 41 -13.07 -20.57 -7.19
N VAL A 42 -14.13 -21.30 -6.88
CA VAL A 42 -14.33 -22.70 -7.32
C VAL A 42 -14.97 -22.74 -8.71
N LYS A 43 -15.71 -21.68 -9.10
CA LYS A 43 -16.38 -21.60 -10.39
C LYS A 43 -15.42 -21.21 -11.51
N THR A 44 -15.73 -21.68 -12.72
CA THR A 44 -15.03 -21.24 -13.93
C THR A 44 -15.48 -19.82 -14.32
N ALA A 45 -14.66 -19.16 -15.14
CA ALA A 45 -14.93 -17.81 -15.62
C ALA A 45 -16.20 -17.69 -16.48
N ASP A 46 -16.68 -18.80 -17.04
CA ASP A 46 -17.88 -18.86 -17.89
C ASP A 46 -19.14 -19.20 -17.09
N ASN A 47 -19.01 -19.91 -15.97
CA ASN A 47 -20.10 -20.26 -15.06
C ASN A 47 -20.18 -19.33 -13.83
N LEU A 48 -19.50 -18.19 -13.88
CA LEU A 48 -19.44 -17.24 -12.79
C LEU A 48 -20.80 -16.55 -12.62
N VAL A 49 -21.40 -16.72 -11.45
CA VAL A 49 -22.62 -16.02 -11.07
C VAL A 49 -22.29 -15.11 -9.91
N GLN A 50 -22.55 -13.81 -10.09
CA GLN A 50 -22.37 -12.81 -9.05
C GLN A 50 -23.68 -12.61 -8.29
N THR A 51 -23.59 -12.63 -6.97
CA THR A 51 -24.73 -12.45 -6.06
C THR A 51 -24.33 -11.48 -4.97
N LEU A 52 -25.31 -10.77 -4.42
CA LEU A 52 -25.12 -9.99 -3.20
C LEU A 52 -25.11 -10.94 -2.00
N PRO A 53 -24.32 -10.64 -0.96
CA PRO A 53 -24.40 -11.40 0.28
C PRO A 53 -25.77 -11.19 0.95
N LYS A 54 -26.24 -12.19 1.69
CA LYS A 54 -27.53 -12.11 2.41
C LYS A 54 -27.59 -10.96 3.42
N TRP A 55 -26.44 -10.56 3.94
CA TRP A 55 -26.26 -9.47 4.90
C TRP A 55 -25.96 -8.12 4.22
N TYR A 56 -26.19 -7.99 2.91
CA TYR A 56 -26.09 -6.72 2.19
C TYR A 56 -27.11 -5.70 2.72
N ASP A 57 -26.61 -4.52 3.05
CA ASP A 57 -27.40 -3.36 3.49
C ASP A 57 -27.05 -2.19 2.57
N GLU A 58 -28.00 -1.81 1.72
CA GLU A 58 -27.85 -0.76 0.71
C GLU A 58 -27.65 0.63 1.34
N VAL A 59 -28.25 0.89 2.50
CA VAL A 59 -28.15 2.18 3.19
C VAL A 59 -26.71 2.37 3.69
N LYS A 60 -26.16 1.35 4.37
CA LYS A 60 -24.75 1.36 4.79
C LYS A 60 -23.79 1.43 3.61
N PHE A 61 -24.08 0.70 2.53
CA PHE A 61 -23.24 0.73 1.33
C PHE A 61 -23.16 2.15 0.73
N ASN A 62 -24.30 2.85 0.65
CA ASN A 62 -24.35 4.22 0.13
C ASN A 62 -23.76 5.26 1.10
N GLN A 63 -23.89 5.06 2.42
CA GLN A 63 -23.20 5.86 3.42
C GLN A 63 -21.67 5.78 3.25
N ALA A 64 -21.14 4.58 3.01
CA ALA A 64 -19.72 4.37 2.74
C ALA A 64 -19.24 5.09 1.46
N ARG A 65 -20.07 5.09 0.40
CA ARG A 65 -19.77 5.84 -0.84
C ARG A 65 -19.64 7.33 -0.58
N ARG A 66 -20.58 7.91 0.16
CA ARG A 66 -20.54 9.31 0.60
C ARG A 66 -19.29 9.59 1.44
N PHE A 67 -19.01 8.73 2.42
CA PHE A 67 -17.82 8.83 3.26
C PHE A 67 -16.52 8.80 2.45
N TYR A 68 -16.44 7.91 1.44
CA TYR A 68 -15.31 7.86 0.53
C TYR A 68 -15.15 9.17 -0.26
N TRP A 69 -16.22 9.70 -0.87
CA TRP A 69 -16.12 10.92 -1.67
C TRP A 69 -15.76 12.16 -0.86
N HIS A 70 -16.12 12.20 0.42
CA HIS A 70 -15.66 13.23 1.33
C HIS A 70 -14.15 13.13 1.61
N ASN A 71 -13.62 11.92 1.71
CA ASN A 71 -12.23 11.64 2.07
C ASN A 71 -11.38 11.11 0.88
N CYS A 72 -11.80 11.36 -0.36
CA CYS A 72 -11.36 10.57 -1.52
C CYS A 72 -9.86 10.67 -1.81
N TYR A 73 -9.26 11.85 -1.62
CA TYR A 73 -7.82 12.04 -1.76
C TYR A 73 -7.04 11.20 -0.73
N GLY A 74 -7.36 11.34 0.56
CA GLY A 74 -6.68 10.65 1.65
C GLY A 74 -6.84 9.12 1.58
N LEU A 75 -8.08 8.66 1.36
CA LEU A 75 -8.38 7.23 1.23
C LEU A 75 -7.70 6.60 0.01
N THR A 76 -7.65 7.29 -1.12
CA THR A 76 -6.93 6.80 -2.31
C THR A 76 -5.42 6.73 -2.08
N LEU A 77 -4.85 7.72 -1.39
CA LEU A 77 -3.43 7.71 -1.07
C LEU A 77 -3.07 6.52 -0.17
N ALA A 78 -3.93 6.20 0.81
CA ALA A 78 -3.78 5.01 1.63
C ALA A 78 -3.82 3.72 0.79
N MET A 79 -4.74 3.61 -0.17
CA MET A 79 -4.81 2.47 -1.10
C MET A 79 -3.53 2.34 -1.94
N LEU A 80 -2.94 3.46 -2.41
CA LEU A 80 -1.70 3.43 -3.19
C LEU A 80 -0.54 2.83 -2.39
N LEU A 81 -0.38 3.24 -1.13
CA LEU A 81 0.67 2.72 -0.25
C LEU A 81 0.39 1.28 0.17
N GLY A 82 -0.89 0.93 0.40
CA GLY A 82 -1.28 -0.44 0.68
C GLY A 82 -1.04 -1.37 -0.51
N LEU A 83 -1.15 -0.89 -1.75
CA LEU A 83 -0.71 -1.66 -2.93
C LEU A 83 0.81 -1.87 -2.96
N VAL A 84 1.62 -0.92 -2.46
CA VAL A 84 3.07 -1.15 -2.28
C VAL A 84 3.29 -2.28 -1.27
N ASN A 85 2.58 -2.29 -0.14
CA ASN A 85 2.63 -3.39 0.83
C ASN A 85 2.30 -4.75 0.20
N VAL A 86 1.27 -4.81 -0.65
CA VAL A 86 0.85 -6.05 -1.32
C VAL A 86 1.96 -6.64 -2.19
N LEU A 87 2.81 -5.81 -2.81
CA LEU A 87 3.96 -6.28 -3.59
C LEU A 87 5.03 -6.98 -2.74
N ALA A 88 5.04 -6.78 -1.42
CA ALA A 88 5.99 -7.45 -0.53
C ALA A 88 5.61 -8.91 -0.22
N VAL A 89 4.38 -9.33 -0.55
CA VAL A 89 3.93 -10.71 -0.34
C VAL A 89 4.46 -11.59 -1.49
N PRO A 90 5.31 -12.60 -1.22
CA PRO A 90 6.03 -13.34 -2.28
C PRO A 90 5.11 -14.04 -3.30
N SER A 91 4.02 -14.67 -2.85
CA SER A 91 3.07 -15.36 -3.73
C SER A 91 2.36 -14.38 -4.66
N ILE A 92 1.91 -13.24 -4.14
CA ILE A 92 1.25 -12.19 -4.92
C ILE A 92 2.23 -11.58 -5.92
N LEU A 93 3.45 -11.24 -5.48
CA LEU A 93 4.49 -10.70 -6.34
C LEU A 93 4.81 -11.65 -7.50
N LYS A 94 4.93 -12.96 -7.21
CA LYS A 94 5.20 -13.99 -8.22
C LYS A 94 4.15 -14.01 -9.34
N ILE A 95 2.86 -13.91 -9.00
CA ILE A 95 1.77 -13.81 -9.98
C ILE A 95 1.89 -12.52 -10.81
N LEU A 96 2.13 -11.39 -10.15
CA LEU A 96 2.19 -10.08 -10.82
C LEU A 96 3.41 -9.93 -11.75
N VAL A 97 4.54 -10.51 -11.38
CA VAL A 97 5.76 -10.59 -12.21
C VAL A 97 5.52 -11.54 -13.37
N GLY A 98 4.96 -12.73 -13.11
CA GLY A 98 4.68 -13.77 -14.10
C GLY A 98 3.66 -13.36 -15.18
N ALA A 99 2.79 -12.40 -14.88
CA ALA A 99 1.86 -11.82 -15.83
C ALA A 99 2.53 -10.99 -16.93
N ARG A 100 3.77 -10.51 -16.72
CA ARG A 100 4.53 -9.65 -17.67
C ARG A 100 3.77 -8.39 -18.13
N ARG A 101 2.85 -7.89 -17.31
CA ARG A 101 2.09 -6.64 -17.56
C ARG A 101 2.67 -5.42 -16.83
N SER A 102 3.82 -5.58 -16.19
CA SER A 102 4.56 -4.52 -15.48
C SER A 102 6.05 -4.83 -15.54
N ASN A 103 6.56 -4.94 -16.76
CA ASN A 103 7.97 -5.13 -17.07
C ASN A 103 8.66 -3.81 -17.47
N ASP A 104 7.93 -2.69 -17.45
CA ASP A 104 8.41 -1.34 -17.69
C ASP A 104 7.37 -0.35 -17.16
N VAL A 105 7.71 0.94 -17.12
CA VAL A 105 6.93 2.02 -16.49
C VAL A 105 5.55 2.21 -17.12
N TYR A 106 5.40 2.23 -18.45
CA TYR A 106 4.08 2.43 -19.09
C TYR A 106 3.16 1.21 -19.02
N PRO A 107 3.62 -0.03 -19.27
CA PRO A 107 2.80 -1.22 -18.97
C PRO A 107 2.33 -1.23 -17.51
N ALA A 108 3.23 -0.91 -16.56
CA ALA A 108 2.87 -0.75 -15.16
C ALA A 108 1.81 0.33 -14.95
N PHE A 109 2.01 1.54 -15.49
CA PHE A 109 1.03 2.62 -15.43
C PHE A 109 -0.35 2.16 -15.92
N LYS A 110 -0.45 1.52 -17.08
CA LYS A 110 -1.73 1.02 -17.61
C LYS A 110 -2.37 -0.01 -16.66
N ARG A 111 -1.59 -0.92 -16.09
CA ARG A 111 -2.08 -1.95 -15.16
C ARG A 111 -2.65 -1.32 -13.90
N TYR A 112 -1.88 -0.44 -13.26
CA TYR A 112 -2.26 0.16 -11.99
C TYR A 112 -3.33 1.23 -12.15
N LEU A 113 -3.33 1.98 -13.27
CA LEU A 113 -4.44 2.85 -13.63
C LEU A 113 -5.74 2.05 -13.79
N SER A 114 -5.71 0.91 -14.49
CA SER A 114 -6.89 0.06 -14.62
C SER A 114 -7.40 -0.42 -13.25
N THR A 115 -6.49 -0.82 -12.35
CA THR A 115 -6.83 -1.26 -11.00
C THR A 115 -7.47 -0.13 -10.19
N PHE A 116 -6.85 1.05 -10.24
CA PHE A 116 -7.34 2.26 -9.59
C PHE A 116 -8.73 2.66 -10.11
N LEU A 117 -8.96 2.66 -11.42
CA LEU A 117 -10.25 3.00 -12.00
C LEU A 117 -11.35 2.00 -11.62
N HIS A 118 -11.03 0.71 -11.46
CA HIS A 118 -11.98 -0.27 -10.92
C HIS A 118 -12.33 0.04 -9.47
N ALA A 119 -11.34 0.28 -8.62
CA ALA A 119 -11.56 0.56 -7.19
C ALA A 119 -12.39 1.83 -6.98
N VAL A 120 -12.06 2.92 -7.69
CA VAL A 120 -12.84 4.17 -7.62
C VAL A 120 -14.25 3.97 -8.13
N SER A 121 -14.44 3.19 -9.20
CA SER A 121 -15.77 2.99 -9.79
C SER A 121 -16.74 2.23 -8.89
N TRP A 122 -16.25 1.48 -7.90
CA TRP A 122 -17.10 0.86 -6.87
C TRP A 122 -17.74 1.89 -5.94
N PHE A 123 -17.19 3.10 -5.84
CA PHE A 123 -17.77 4.20 -5.08
C PHE A 123 -18.68 5.12 -5.91
N GLU A 124 -18.61 5.04 -7.24
CA GLU A 124 -19.29 5.97 -8.16
C GLU A 124 -20.79 5.68 -8.31
N THR A 125 -21.18 4.42 -8.42
CA THR A 125 -22.58 4.02 -8.69
C THR A 125 -23.12 3.05 -7.65
N ASP A 126 -24.43 2.88 -7.61
CA ASP A 126 -25.08 1.89 -6.75
C ASP A 126 -24.61 0.47 -7.13
N LEU A 127 -24.60 -0.45 -6.17
CA LEU A 127 -24.21 -1.84 -6.41
C LEU A 127 -25.44 -2.70 -6.74
N LYS A 128 -25.92 -2.58 -7.98
CA LYS A 128 -27.10 -3.31 -8.49
C LYS A 128 -26.77 -4.02 -9.82
N PRO A 129 -27.43 -5.15 -10.16
CA PRO A 129 -27.26 -5.78 -11.47
C PRO A 129 -27.41 -4.76 -12.61
N GLY A 130 -26.44 -4.73 -13.54
CA GLY A 130 -26.39 -3.77 -14.66
C GLY A 130 -25.74 -2.41 -14.35
N SER A 131 -25.47 -2.09 -13.07
CA SER A 131 -24.70 -0.90 -12.72
C SER A 131 -23.22 -1.03 -13.12
N HIS A 132 -22.54 0.11 -13.29
CA HIS A 132 -21.12 0.12 -13.60
C HIS A 132 -20.27 -0.52 -12.49
N SER A 133 -20.60 -0.26 -11.22
CA SER A 133 -19.93 -0.89 -10.06
C SER A 133 -20.09 -2.41 -10.09
N TRP A 134 -21.30 -2.93 -10.37
CA TRP A 134 -21.56 -4.36 -10.50
C TRP A 134 -20.69 -5.01 -11.57
N GLU A 135 -20.71 -4.45 -12.79
CA GLU A 135 -19.88 -4.96 -13.89
C GLU A 135 -18.39 -4.88 -13.58
N SER A 136 -17.95 -3.81 -12.91
CA SER A 136 -16.56 -3.61 -12.53
C SER A 136 -16.11 -4.72 -11.57
N VAL A 137 -16.88 -5.00 -10.53
CA VAL A 137 -16.61 -6.10 -9.57
C VAL A 137 -16.64 -7.45 -10.28
N TYR A 138 -17.62 -7.70 -11.17
CA TYR A 138 -17.69 -8.92 -11.99
C TYR A 138 -16.40 -9.13 -12.81
N LYS A 139 -15.98 -8.08 -13.53
CA LYS A 139 -14.78 -8.09 -14.38
C LYS A 139 -13.53 -8.38 -13.57
N VAL A 140 -13.41 -7.84 -12.35
CA VAL A 140 -12.27 -8.10 -11.45
C VAL A 140 -12.27 -9.55 -10.98
N ARG A 141 -13.40 -10.07 -10.49
CA ARG A 141 -13.53 -11.49 -10.09
C ARG A 141 -13.18 -12.44 -11.24
N LYS A 142 -13.75 -12.21 -12.43
CA LYS A 142 -13.46 -12.99 -13.64
C LYS A 142 -11.97 -12.96 -13.99
N ARG A 143 -11.31 -11.80 -13.87
CA ARG A 143 -9.86 -11.67 -14.12
C ARG A 143 -9.03 -12.45 -13.11
N HIS A 144 -9.40 -12.48 -11.83
CA HIS A 144 -8.69 -13.31 -10.85
C HIS A 144 -8.75 -14.79 -11.22
N ILE A 145 -9.92 -15.30 -11.63
CA ILE A 145 -10.07 -16.69 -12.09
C ILE A 145 -9.18 -16.97 -13.30
N LEU A 146 -9.24 -16.12 -14.33
CA LEU A 146 -8.46 -16.28 -15.56
C LEU A 146 -6.95 -16.19 -15.30
N MET A 147 -6.52 -15.24 -14.47
CA MET A 147 -5.11 -15.08 -14.12
C MET A 147 -4.59 -16.23 -13.25
N SER A 148 -5.41 -16.74 -12.34
CA SER A 148 -5.09 -17.92 -11.53
C SER A 148 -4.86 -19.14 -12.43
N LYS A 149 -5.77 -19.39 -13.38
CA LYS A 149 -5.61 -20.46 -14.39
C LYS A 149 -4.33 -20.28 -15.22
N ALA A 150 -4.07 -19.06 -15.70
CA ALA A 150 -2.89 -18.77 -16.50
C ALA A 150 -1.58 -18.93 -15.71
N ALA A 151 -1.57 -18.58 -14.43
CA ALA A 151 -0.41 -18.75 -13.56
C ALA A 151 -0.17 -20.22 -13.23
N MET A 152 -1.24 -20.99 -12.98
CA MET A 152 -1.17 -22.43 -12.73
C MET A 152 -0.55 -23.17 -13.92
N LEU A 153 -0.98 -22.86 -15.14
CA LEU A 153 -0.42 -23.43 -16.38
C LEU A 153 1.08 -23.11 -16.58
N LYS A 154 1.59 -22.06 -15.93
CA LYS A 154 3.00 -21.66 -15.94
C LYS A 154 3.79 -22.18 -14.73
N GLY A 155 3.19 -22.98 -13.86
CA GLY A 155 3.82 -23.43 -12.60
C GLY A 155 4.07 -22.28 -11.60
N GLN A 156 3.36 -21.16 -11.73
CA GLN A 156 3.58 -19.97 -10.90
C GLN A 156 2.74 -19.96 -9.62
N GLY A 157 1.81 -20.90 -9.48
CA GLY A 157 0.86 -20.98 -8.37
C GLY A 157 -0.53 -20.51 -8.79
N ILE A 158 -1.38 -20.26 -7.79
CA ILE A 158 -2.76 -19.80 -7.97
C ILE A 158 -2.97 -18.47 -7.25
N ILE A 159 -4.02 -17.74 -7.61
CA ILE A 159 -4.56 -16.68 -6.77
C ILE A 159 -5.47 -17.35 -5.74
N CYS A 160 -5.02 -17.44 -4.50
CA CYS A 160 -5.72 -18.11 -3.40
C CYS A 160 -6.53 -17.15 -2.51
N GLN A 161 -7.35 -17.72 -1.62
CA GLN A 161 -8.18 -16.98 -0.66
C GLN A 161 -7.34 -16.05 0.23
N ARG A 162 -6.22 -16.56 0.78
CA ARG A 162 -5.29 -15.75 1.57
C ARG A 162 -4.78 -14.55 0.77
N ASP A 163 -4.35 -14.77 -0.46
CA ASP A 163 -3.76 -13.70 -1.28
C ASP A 163 -4.79 -12.63 -1.67
N LEU A 164 -6.06 -13.00 -1.88
CA LEU A 164 -7.13 -12.03 -2.06
C LEU A 164 -7.41 -11.21 -0.79
N ALA A 165 -7.45 -11.86 0.38
CA ALA A 165 -7.66 -11.20 1.67
C ALA A 165 -6.50 -10.25 2.04
N LEU A 166 -5.26 -10.65 1.81
CA LEU A 166 -4.09 -9.77 1.93
C LEU A 166 -4.17 -8.63 0.89
N THR A 167 -4.59 -8.90 -0.34
CA THR A 167 -4.82 -7.81 -1.32
C THR A 167 -5.88 -6.83 -0.84
N LEU A 168 -6.96 -7.30 -0.19
CA LEU A 168 -7.99 -6.45 0.42
C LEU A 168 -7.40 -5.56 1.53
N PHE A 169 -6.45 -6.07 2.34
CA PHE A 169 -5.71 -5.23 3.29
C PHE A 169 -5.01 -4.06 2.56
N GLY A 170 -4.47 -4.28 1.36
CA GLY A 170 -3.88 -3.22 0.56
C GLY A 170 -4.81 -2.05 0.23
N PHE A 171 -6.13 -2.24 0.27
CA PHE A 171 -7.10 -1.16 0.05
C PHE A 171 -7.56 -0.46 1.33
N ILE A 172 -7.51 -1.16 2.48
CA ILE A 172 -8.19 -0.69 3.69
C ILE A 172 -7.30 -0.62 4.94
N GLY A 173 -6.23 -1.41 5.00
CA GLY A 173 -5.47 -1.67 6.22
C GLY A 173 -4.89 -0.41 6.82
N PHE A 174 -4.14 0.37 6.04
CA PHE A 174 -3.59 1.64 6.51
C PHE A 174 -4.67 2.66 6.88
N THR A 175 -5.79 2.68 6.16
CA THR A 175 -6.91 3.57 6.47
C THR A 175 -7.54 3.24 7.82
N PHE A 176 -7.75 1.95 8.12
CA PHE A 176 -8.35 1.52 9.40
C PHE A 176 -7.41 1.70 10.58
N LEU A 177 -6.09 1.50 10.37
CA LEU A 177 -5.09 1.55 11.42
C LEU A 177 -4.56 2.96 11.70
N LYS A 178 -4.44 3.80 10.67
CA LYS A 178 -3.76 5.11 10.74
C LYS A 178 -4.54 6.22 10.02
N PRO A 179 -5.86 6.38 10.24
CA PRO A 179 -6.71 7.32 9.50
C PRO A 179 -6.23 8.78 9.61
N GLU A 180 -5.64 9.15 10.74
CA GLU A 180 -5.10 10.48 11.02
C GLU A 180 -3.92 10.84 10.12
N LYS A 181 -3.11 9.85 9.68
CA LYS A 181 -2.00 10.08 8.75
C LYS A 181 -2.48 10.48 7.36
N PHE A 182 -3.74 10.19 7.03
CA PHE A 182 -4.38 10.49 5.75
C PHE A 182 -5.42 11.62 5.84
N GLY A 183 -5.61 12.22 7.02
CA GLY A 183 -6.56 13.30 7.23
C GLY A 183 -8.02 12.88 7.01
N VAL A 184 -8.34 11.61 7.30
CA VAL A 184 -9.69 11.07 7.18
C VAL A 184 -10.56 11.63 8.31
N GLU A 185 -11.69 12.21 7.93
CA GLU A 185 -12.66 12.83 8.84
C GLU A 185 -13.97 12.04 8.85
N THR A 186 -14.50 11.81 10.04
CA THR A 186 -15.79 11.14 10.26
C THR A 186 -16.90 12.18 10.17
N LEU A 187 -17.89 11.98 9.30
CA LEU A 187 -18.97 12.94 9.07
C LEU A 187 -20.27 12.60 9.80
N GLN A 188 -20.63 11.32 9.77
CA GLN A 188 -21.82 10.80 10.42
C GLN A 188 -21.43 9.65 11.34
N LYS A 189 -22.32 9.40 12.30
CA LYS A 189 -22.26 8.20 13.11
C LYS A 189 -22.21 6.97 12.18
N ASP A 190 -21.43 5.97 12.57
CA ASP A 190 -21.31 4.69 11.87
C ASP A 190 -20.65 4.75 10.47
N ASP A 191 -20.02 5.87 10.08
CA ASP A 191 -19.29 5.97 8.79
C ASP A 191 -18.21 4.90 8.63
N TRP A 192 -17.53 4.58 9.73
CA TRP A 192 -16.49 3.54 9.76
C TRP A 192 -17.07 2.12 9.63
N ASP A 193 -18.22 1.86 10.24
CA ASP A 193 -18.93 0.59 10.09
C ASP A 193 -19.53 0.44 8.69
N ALA A 194 -20.05 1.52 8.12
CA ALA A 194 -20.49 1.58 6.73
C ALA A 194 -19.30 1.28 5.78
N TYR A 195 -18.15 1.92 5.99
CA TYR A 195 -16.95 1.68 5.17
C TYR A 195 -16.43 0.25 5.31
N ASN A 196 -16.46 -0.32 6.52
CA ASN A 196 -16.15 -1.73 6.77
C ASN A 196 -17.13 -2.65 6.01
N GLN A 197 -18.44 -2.39 6.11
CA GLN A 197 -19.48 -3.17 5.43
C GLN A 197 -19.35 -3.08 3.90
N PHE A 198 -19.05 -1.91 3.35
CA PHE A 198 -18.75 -1.73 1.94
C PHE A 198 -17.62 -2.65 1.48
N TRP A 199 -16.47 -2.62 2.16
CA TRP A 199 -15.33 -3.44 1.77
C TRP A 199 -15.54 -4.93 2.04
N ARG A 200 -16.37 -5.28 3.04
CA ARG A 200 -16.82 -6.66 3.26
C ARG A 200 -17.64 -7.16 2.07
N VAL A 201 -18.61 -6.37 1.60
CA VAL A 201 -19.43 -6.69 0.41
C VAL A 201 -18.54 -6.82 -0.82
N ILE A 202 -17.66 -5.85 -1.07
CA ILE A 202 -16.73 -5.91 -2.21
C ILE A 202 -15.86 -7.15 -2.13
N GLY A 203 -15.27 -7.46 -0.96
CA GLY A 203 -14.47 -8.66 -0.71
C GLY A 203 -15.22 -9.95 -1.07
N TYR A 204 -16.46 -10.09 -0.58
CA TYR A 204 -17.33 -11.21 -0.93
C TYR A 204 -17.56 -11.31 -2.44
N MET A 205 -17.93 -10.19 -3.06
CA MET A 205 -18.29 -10.17 -4.47
C MET A 205 -17.10 -10.38 -5.42
N ILE A 206 -15.86 -10.10 -5.00
CA ILE A 206 -14.64 -10.43 -5.75
C ILE A 206 -14.14 -11.86 -5.54
N GLY A 207 -14.80 -12.66 -4.70
CA GLY A 207 -14.55 -14.09 -4.51
C GLY A 207 -13.96 -14.49 -3.15
N ILE A 208 -13.81 -13.55 -2.21
CA ILE A 208 -13.32 -13.89 -0.86
C ILE A 208 -14.46 -14.58 -0.10
N GLU A 209 -14.21 -15.80 0.38
CA GLU A 209 -15.18 -16.49 1.25
C GLU A 209 -15.34 -15.73 2.57
N ASP A 210 -16.55 -15.74 3.15
CA ASP A 210 -16.83 -15.00 4.41
C ASP A 210 -15.90 -15.41 5.56
N ARG A 211 -15.42 -16.66 5.58
CA ARG A 211 -14.45 -17.17 6.56
C ARG A 211 -13.02 -16.63 6.40
N TYR A 212 -12.69 -16.05 5.24
CA TYR A 212 -11.38 -15.43 4.97
C TYR A 212 -11.47 -13.91 4.77
N ASN A 213 -12.67 -13.33 4.83
CA ASN A 213 -12.89 -11.90 4.64
C ASN A 213 -12.42 -11.12 5.89
N ILE A 214 -11.42 -10.26 5.70
CA ILE A 214 -10.80 -9.48 6.79
C ILE A 214 -11.69 -8.35 7.31
N CYS A 215 -12.70 -7.93 6.54
CA CYS A 215 -13.71 -7.00 7.01
C CYS A 215 -14.73 -7.77 7.84
N ARG A 216 -14.64 -7.66 9.16
CA ARG A 216 -15.44 -8.44 10.10
C ARG A 216 -16.78 -7.76 10.42
N ASN A 217 -17.46 -8.24 11.45
CA ASN A 217 -18.80 -7.74 11.79
C ASN A 217 -18.79 -6.32 12.35
N SER A 218 -17.71 -5.91 13.01
CA SER A 218 -17.48 -4.55 13.53
C SER A 218 -16.20 -3.96 12.99
N VAL A 219 -16.11 -2.63 12.94
CA VAL A 219 -14.86 -1.96 12.59
C VAL A 219 -13.74 -2.23 13.60
N GLU A 220 -14.06 -2.38 14.88
CA GLU A 220 -13.08 -2.69 15.93
C GLU A 220 -12.41 -4.04 15.70
N GLU A 221 -13.20 -5.08 15.41
CA GLU A 221 -12.70 -6.42 15.08
C GLU A 221 -11.85 -6.38 13.80
N THR A 222 -12.30 -5.66 12.76
CA THR A 222 -11.52 -5.45 11.52
C THR A 222 -10.19 -4.76 11.80
N ARG A 223 -10.14 -3.74 12.66
CA ARG A 223 -8.88 -3.06 13.04
C ARG A 223 -7.91 -4.02 13.71
N GLN A 224 -8.39 -4.87 14.62
CA GLN A 224 -7.55 -5.88 15.29
C GLN A 224 -6.99 -6.90 14.27
N VAL A 225 -7.83 -7.39 13.36
CA VAL A 225 -7.40 -8.28 12.26
C VAL A 225 -6.34 -7.59 11.40
N CYS A 226 -6.58 -6.35 10.97
CA CYS A 226 -5.61 -5.57 10.20
C CYS A 226 -4.29 -5.38 10.96
N GLN A 227 -4.33 -5.12 12.27
CA GLN A 227 -3.11 -4.93 13.07
C GLN A 227 -2.26 -6.21 13.11
N LEU A 228 -2.89 -7.37 13.33
CA LEU A 228 -2.19 -8.65 13.32
C LEU A 228 -1.61 -8.98 11.94
N ILE A 229 -2.35 -8.73 10.87
CA ILE A 229 -1.86 -8.91 9.49
C ILE A 229 -0.67 -7.98 9.22
N LEU A 230 -0.74 -6.71 9.65
CA LEU A 230 0.36 -5.77 9.52
C LEU A 230 1.63 -6.32 10.18
N GLN A 231 1.53 -6.67 11.47
CA GLN A 231 2.66 -7.09 12.28
C GLN A 231 3.25 -8.44 11.88
N ARG A 232 2.42 -9.41 11.44
CA ARG A 232 2.85 -10.79 11.17
C ARG A 232 3.14 -11.06 9.70
N VAL A 233 2.63 -10.22 8.78
CA VAL A 233 2.81 -10.40 7.33
C VAL A 233 3.57 -9.21 6.72
N TYR A 234 3.03 -8.00 6.79
CA TYR A 234 3.61 -6.88 6.05
C TYR A 234 4.90 -6.33 6.65
N THR A 235 4.98 -6.15 7.97
CA THR A 235 6.20 -5.67 8.64
C THR A 235 7.38 -6.60 8.33
N PRO A 236 7.28 -7.94 8.47
CA PRO A 236 8.37 -8.84 8.11
C PRO A 236 8.68 -8.86 6.61
N CYS A 237 7.64 -8.87 5.75
CA CYS A 237 7.83 -8.86 4.30
C CYS A 237 8.49 -7.57 3.80
N LEU A 238 8.27 -6.42 4.42
CA LEU A 238 8.93 -5.17 4.01
C LEU A 238 10.30 -4.97 4.66
N THR A 239 10.55 -5.62 5.80
CA THR A 239 11.90 -5.72 6.40
C THR A 239 12.81 -6.57 5.51
N TYR A 240 12.28 -7.67 4.99
CA TYR A 240 12.99 -8.62 4.14
C TYR A 240 12.24 -8.86 2.83
N PRO A 241 12.24 -7.86 1.92
CA PRO A 241 11.42 -7.92 0.71
C PRO A 241 11.85 -9.04 -0.23
N PRO A 242 10.89 -9.75 -0.87
CA PRO A 242 11.19 -10.75 -1.88
C PRO A 242 11.90 -10.13 -3.08
N GLU A 243 12.63 -10.96 -3.81
CA GLU A 243 13.35 -10.54 -5.02
C GLU A 243 12.38 -9.88 -6.03
N TYR A 244 12.82 -8.81 -6.67
CA TYR A 244 12.06 -7.96 -7.58
C TYR A 244 10.99 -7.05 -6.95
N PHE A 245 10.82 -7.06 -5.63
CA PHE A 245 9.97 -6.10 -4.93
C PHE A 245 10.33 -4.64 -5.29
N GLU A 246 11.62 -4.29 -5.18
CA GLU A 246 12.07 -2.92 -5.43
C GLU A 246 11.76 -2.53 -6.87
N TYR A 247 12.09 -3.38 -7.84
CA TYR A 247 11.78 -3.13 -9.25
C TYR A 247 10.29 -2.88 -9.50
N MET A 248 9.43 -3.76 -8.99
CA MET A 248 7.98 -3.69 -9.21
C MET A 248 7.34 -2.49 -8.52
N ALA A 249 7.82 -2.13 -7.33
CA ALA A 249 7.35 -0.96 -6.60
C ALA A 249 7.81 0.35 -7.27
N HIS A 250 9.05 0.41 -7.77
CA HIS A 250 9.59 1.57 -8.46
C HIS A 250 8.83 1.86 -9.76
N ILE A 251 8.67 0.88 -10.65
CA ILE A 251 7.95 1.10 -11.92
C ILE A 251 6.47 1.41 -11.70
N MET A 252 5.86 0.88 -10.63
CA MET A 252 4.48 1.22 -10.24
C MET A 252 4.39 2.71 -9.88
N LEU A 253 5.19 3.14 -8.91
CA LEU A 253 5.14 4.49 -8.38
C LEU A 253 5.61 5.52 -9.42
N GLU A 254 6.60 5.19 -10.24
CA GLU A 254 7.00 6.01 -11.38
C GLU A 254 5.88 6.14 -12.40
N GLY A 255 5.16 5.06 -12.70
CA GLY A 255 3.98 5.10 -13.56
C GLY A 255 2.91 6.03 -13.00
N VAL A 256 2.59 5.93 -11.70
CA VAL A 256 1.61 6.83 -11.06
C VAL A 256 2.11 8.28 -11.04
N SER A 257 3.42 8.51 -10.85
CA SER A 257 4.02 9.85 -10.87
C SER A 257 3.84 10.59 -12.19
N SER A 258 3.71 9.85 -13.30
CA SER A 258 3.40 10.41 -14.61
C SER A 258 2.03 11.11 -14.66
N ALA A 259 1.08 10.70 -13.81
CA ALA A 259 -0.26 11.27 -13.71
C ALA A 259 -0.47 12.16 -12.46
N ASN A 260 0.37 12.02 -11.43
CA ASN A 260 0.26 12.75 -10.18
C ASN A 260 1.63 13.26 -9.69
N PRO A 261 1.91 14.57 -9.79
CA PRO A 261 3.21 15.15 -9.43
C PRO A 261 3.49 15.17 -7.91
N THR A 262 2.51 14.80 -7.08
CA THR A 262 2.71 14.62 -5.63
C THR A 262 3.44 13.30 -5.32
N VAL A 263 3.46 12.34 -6.24
CA VAL A 263 4.11 11.04 -6.07
C VAL A 263 5.62 11.16 -6.27
N ASN A 264 6.38 10.80 -5.24
CA ASN A 264 7.83 10.63 -5.32
C ASN A 264 8.19 9.22 -4.83
N THR A 265 8.74 8.40 -5.73
CA THR A 265 8.99 6.98 -5.48
C THR A 265 9.81 6.71 -4.20
N PRO A 266 11.01 7.28 -3.99
CA PRO A 266 11.76 7.05 -2.74
C PRO A 266 11.00 7.49 -1.48
N SER A 267 10.30 8.63 -1.55
CA SER A 267 9.54 9.16 -0.40
C SER A 267 8.37 8.26 -0.02
N LEU A 268 7.61 7.78 -1.01
CA LEU A 268 6.47 6.91 -0.74
C LEU A 268 6.90 5.50 -0.33
N LEU A 269 8.03 4.99 -0.84
CA LEU A 269 8.58 3.72 -0.35
C LEU A 269 9.02 3.83 1.12
N TYR A 270 9.72 4.92 1.48
CA TYR A 270 10.06 5.20 2.87
C TYR A 270 8.81 5.29 3.75
N TRP A 271 7.82 6.06 3.30
CA TRP A 271 6.60 6.28 4.04
C TRP A 271 5.75 5.00 4.17
N THR A 272 5.74 4.15 3.14
CA THR A 272 5.11 2.82 3.20
C THR A 272 5.74 1.96 4.29
N LYS A 273 7.08 1.90 4.34
CA LYS A 273 7.79 1.10 5.36
C LYS A 273 7.58 1.66 6.77
N TYR A 274 7.52 2.98 6.92
CA TYR A 274 7.13 3.63 8.18
C TYR A 274 5.68 3.26 8.59
N LEU A 275 4.71 3.37 7.67
CA LEU A 275 3.32 3.00 7.96
C LEU A 275 3.15 1.50 8.25
N ALA A 276 4.02 0.66 7.69
CA ALA A 276 4.08 -0.76 7.97
C ALA A 276 4.92 -1.13 9.21
N GLU A 277 5.37 -0.14 10.00
CA GLU A 277 6.11 -0.36 11.26
C GLU A 277 7.41 -1.15 11.08
N VAL A 278 8.03 -1.04 9.91
CA VAL A 278 9.34 -1.67 9.65
C VAL A 278 10.36 -1.06 10.62
N PRO A 279 11.04 -1.88 11.46
CA PRO A 279 11.98 -1.36 12.44
C PRO A 279 13.02 -0.43 11.81
N GLY A 280 13.25 0.73 12.41
CA GLY A 280 14.23 1.70 11.95
C GLY A 280 13.74 2.75 10.95
N TYR A 281 12.51 2.62 10.44
CA TYR A 281 11.85 3.72 9.72
C TYR A 281 11.08 4.60 10.70
N VAL A 282 11.45 5.87 10.80
CA VAL A 282 10.86 6.85 11.74
C VAL A 282 10.45 8.10 10.99
N TYR A 283 9.42 8.80 11.45
CA TYR A 283 8.87 9.95 10.73
C TYR A 283 8.95 11.25 11.51
N THR A 284 8.93 11.19 12.84
CA THR A 284 9.02 12.37 13.72
C THR A 284 10.18 12.26 14.71
N GLU A 285 10.62 13.40 15.25
CA GLU A 285 11.74 13.44 16.21
C GLU A 285 11.40 12.71 17.52
N GLY A 286 10.15 12.79 17.96
CA GLY A 286 9.68 12.03 19.12
C GLY A 286 9.78 10.51 18.89
N GLU A 287 9.37 10.04 17.71
CA GLU A 287 9.50 8.62 17.33
C GLU A 287 10.97 8.19 17.22
N ARG A 288 11.86 9.04 16.69
CA ARG A 288 13.30 8.76 16.65
C ARG A 288 13.86 8.54 18.07
N ILE A 289 13.53 9.43 19.01
CA ILE A 289 14.00 9.34 20.40
C ILE A 289 13.46 8.07 21.07
N GLN A 290 12.17 7.77 20.89
CA GLN A 290 11.55 6.55 21.42
C GLN A 290 12.19 5.29 20.84
N PHE A 291 12.47 5.28 19.53
CA PHE A 291 13.12 4.15 18.87
C PHE A 291 14.57 3.98 19.34
N GLN A 292 15.31 5.07 19.53
CA GLN A 292 16.66 5.04 20.08
C GLN A 292 16.67 4.46 21.50
N GLN A 293 15.71 4.84 22.34
CA GLN A 293 15.57 4.28 23.69
C GLN A 293 15.25 2.79 23.64
N LEU A 294 14.32 2.37 22.76
CA LEU A 294 14.00 0.96 22.55
C LEU A 294 15.23 0.12 22.19
N LEU A 295 16.13 0.64 21.34
CA LEU A 295 17.38 -0.04 21.01
C LEU A 295 18.32 -0.13 22.22
N LYS A 296 18.46 0.93 23.01
CA LYS A 296 19.27 0.93 24.24
C LYS A 296 18.75 -0.08 25.27
N ASP A 297 17.44 -0.13 25.46
CA ASP A 297 16.80 -1.09 26.36
C ASP A 297 17.05 -2.54 25.91
N LYS A 298 17.04 -2.79 24.60
CA LYS A 298 17.35 -4.13 24.05
C LYS A 298 18.82 -4.54 24.19
N LEU A 299 19.75 -3.58 24.29
CA LEU A 299 21.17 -3.86 24.50
C LEU A 299 21.49 -4.29 25.94
N ASN A 300 20.63 -3.98 26.93
CA ASN A 300 20.80 -4.37 28.33
C ASN A 300 22.21 -4.08 28.91
N GLY A 301 22.78 -2.91 28.57
CA GLY A 301 24.13 -2.52 29.03
C GLY A 301 25.30 -3.02 28.16
N SER A 302 25.02 -3.73 27.06
CA SER A 302 26.02 -4.04 26.03
C SER A 302 26.49 -2.77 25.31
N SER A 303 27.68 -2.80 24.69
CA SER A 303 28.23 -1.66 23.93
C SER A 303 27.26 -1.16 22.85
N GLU A 304 27.15 0.17 22.69
CA GLU A 304 26.33 0.83 21.65
C GLU A 304 26.76 0.47 20.21
N ASP A 305 27.98 -0.07 20.03
CA ASP A 305 28.46 -0.60 18.76
C ASP A 305 27.90 -2.00 18.44
N THR A 306 27.21 -2.64 19.39
CA THR A 306 26.52 -3.92 19.16
C THR A 306 25.23 -3.67 18.40
N GLY A 307 25.07 -4.29 17.24
CA GLY A 307 23.85 -4.15 16.45
C GLY A 307 22.70 -4.99 17.00
N VAL A 308 21.51 -4.39 17.13
CA VAL A 308 20.27 -5.10 17.49
C VAL A 308 19.65 -5.69 16.24
N ASP A 309 19.37 -7.00 16.24
CA ASP A 309 18.70 -7.65 15.11
C ASP A 309 17.24 -7.19 15.03
N SER A 310 16.84 -6.63 13.89
CA SER A 310 15.47 -6.18 13.62
C SER A 310 14.42 -7.28 13.83
N PHE A 311 14.78 -8.57 13.72
CA PHE A 311 13.88 -9.68 14.03
C PHE A 311 13.39 -9.66 15.49
N THR A 312 14.23 -9.22 16.43
CA THR A 312 13.88 -9.13 17.86
C THR A 312 12.90 -8.02 18.19
N LEU A 313 12.67 -7.11 17.24
CA LEU A 313 11.75 -5.98 17.35
C LEU A 313 10.40 -6.24 16.66
N MET A 314 10.26 -7.38 15.98
CA MET A 314 9.06 -7.74 15.23
C MET A 314 8.28 -8.88 15.91
N SER A 315 6.99 -8.96 15.59
CA SER A 315 6.20 -10.14 15.89
C SER A 315 6.68 -11.34 15.09
N LYS A 316 6.41 -12.57 15.58
CA LYS A 316 6.75 -13.80 14.87
C LYS A 316 6.19 -13.75 13.45
N PRO A 317 7.05 -13.77 12.41
CA PRO A 317 6.58 -13.67 11.04
C PRO A 317 5.81 -14.92 10.66
N PHE A 318 4.77 -14.73 9.86
CA PHE A 318 4.04 -15.84 9.26
C PHE A 318 4.74 -16.34 7.98
N ILE A 319 5.20 -15.41 7.14
CA ILE A 319 5.97 -15.73 5.94
C ILE A 319 7.44 -15.71 6.31
N GLU A 320 8.09 -16.88 6.31
CA GLU A 320 9.53 -16.98 6.49
C GLU A 320 10.24 -16.23 5.35
N ASN A 321 10.94 -15.16 5.70
CA ASN A 321 11.77 -14.40 4.77
C ASN A 321 13.26 -14.71 5.00
N SER A 322 14.08 -14.38 4.01
CA SER A 322 15.53 -14.66 3.95
C SER A 322 16.28 -14.49 5.29
N SER A 323 17.19 -15.43 5.57
CA SER A 323 18.07 -15.52 6.74
C SER A 323 19.08 -14.38 6.94
N LYS A 324 18.99 -13.28 6.17
CA LYS A 324 19.92 -12.15 6.28
C LYS A 324 19.56 -11.29 7.49
N LYS A 325 20.39 -11.33 8.53
CA LYS A 325 20.23 -10.45 9.70
C LYS A 325 20.34 -8.98 9.28
N ARG A 326 19.32 -8.18 9.57
CA ARG A 326 19.39 -6.71 9.48
C ARG A 326 19.62 -6.15 10.88
N LEU A 327 20.83 -5.64 11.10
CA LEU A 327 21.26 -5.07 12.37
C LEU A 327 21.00 -3.55 12.39
N LEU A 328 20.51 -3.06 13.51
CA LEU A 328 20.24 -1.65 13.79
C LEU A 328 21.13 -1.18 14.93
N TYR A 329 21.78 -0.02 14.77
CA TYR A 329 22.72 0.50 15.77
C TYR A 329 22.18 1.75 16.43
N VAL A 330 22.44 1.92 17.73
CA VAL A 330 21.97 3.10 18.49
C VAL A 330 22.51 4.41 17.91
N ARG A 331 23.77 4.41 17.46
CA ARG A 331 24.46 5.56 16.87
C ARG A 331 23.79 6.10 15.60
N ASP A 332 23.11 5.23 14.85
CA ASP A 332 22.42 5.58 13.62
C ASP A 332 21.21 6.48 13.89
N TYR A 333 20.67 6.44 15.12
CA TYR A 333 19.51 7.21 15.52
C TYR A 333 19.84 8.43 16.37
N ASN A 334 21.08 8.94 16.36
CA ASN A 334 21.44 10.17 17.08
C ASN A 334 20.75 11.42 16.52
N SER A 335 20.47 11.45 15.22
CA SER A 335 19.70 12.50 14.54
C SER A 335 18.99 11.91 13.31
N PHE A 336 18.05 12.62 12.70
CA PHE A 336 17.47 12.17 11.42
C PHE A 336 18.50 11.93 10.32
N GLU A 337 19.53 12.76 10.26
CA GLU A 337 20.57 12.72 9.23
C GLU A 337 21.51 11.51 9.35
N THR A 338 21.57 10.88 10.53
CA THR A 338 22.39 9.69 10.76
C THR A 338 21.69 8.40 10.37
N ILE A 339 20.35 8.40 10.24
CA ILE A 339 19.56 7.20 9.95
C ILE A 339 19.89 6.71 8.54
N PRO A 340 20.39 5.47 8.36
CA PRO A 340 20.83 4.96 7.06
C PRO A 340 19.78 5.12 5.96
N GLU A 341 18.54 4.72 6.24
CA GLU A 341 17.45 4.74 5.28
C GLU A 341 17.00 6.16 4.92
N TYR A 342 17.08 7.11 5.85
CA TYR A 342 16.76 8.52 5.60
C TYR A 342 17.91 9.23 4.86
N LYS A 343 19.15 8.86 5.18
CA LYS A 343 20.37 9.39 4.57
C LYS A 343 20.44 9.09 3.08
N GLU A 344 19.94 7.93 2.67
CA GLU A 344 19.83 7.52 1.26
C GLU A 344 18.86 8.37 0.43
N LEU A 345 17.89 9.05 1.08
CA LEU A 345 16.95 9.91 0.38
C LEU A 345 17.64 11.17 -0.14
N SER A 346 17.33 11.53 -1.39
CA SER A 346 17.70 12.83 -1.95
C SER A 346 17.05 13.97 -1.15
N ILE A 347 17.63 15.17 -1.17
CA ILE A 347 17.03 16.34 -0.49
C ILE A 347 15.60 16.61 -0.97
N PHE A 348 15.32 16.37 -2.26
CA PHE A 348 13.99 16.50 -2.83
C PHE A 348 13.01 15.45 -2.29
N SER A 349 13.47 14.21 -2.14
CA SER A 349 12.66 13.15 -1.52
C SER A 349 12.35 13.46 -0.07
N ARG A 350 13.33 13.95 0.70
CA ARG A 350 13.11 14.39 2.09
C ARG A 350 12.09 15.53 2.17
N LEU A 351 12.21 16.53 1.30
CA LEU A 351 11.22 17.61 1.19
C LEU A 351 9.82 17.07 0.87
N LYS A 352 9.69 16.14 -0.08
CA LYS A 352 8.40 15.51 -0.42
C LYS A 352 7.82 14.70 0.74
N LEU A 353 8.66 13.98 1.48
CA LEU A 353 8.27 13.24 2.68
C LEU A 353 7.75 14.18 3.78
N MET A 354 8.40 15.33 3.97
CA MET A 354 7.95 16.37 4.91
C MET A 354 6.66 17.04 4.44
N PHE A 355 6.56 17.37 3.14
CA PHE A 355 5.36 17.96 2.55
C PHE A 355 4.14 17.09 2.75
N HIS A 356 4.29 15.76 2.82
CA HIS A 356 3.17 14.87 3.10
C HIS A 356 2.44 15.25 4.40
N SER A 357 3.17 15.47 5.51
CA SER A 357 2.57 15.92 6.77
C SER A 357 1.83 17.26 6.64
N TYR A 358 2.38 18.19 5.86
CA TYR A 358 1.79 19.50 5.60
C TYR A 358 0.52 19.39 4.74
N PHE A 359 0.54 18.57 3.69
CA PHE A 359 -0.63 18.28 2.85
C PHE A 359 -1.74 17.63 3.67
N THR A 360 -1.42 16.68 4.55
CA THR A 360 -2.41 16.08 5.46
C THR A 360 -3.02 17.12 6.38
N ARG A 361 -2.24 18.03 6.97
CA ARG A 361 -2.77 19.14 7.78
C ARG A 361 -3.68 20.07 6.97
N ILE A 362 -3.27 20.48 5.77
CA ILE A 362 -4.14 21.25 4.87
C ILE A 362 -5.43 20.47 4.58
N TYR A 363 -5.33 19.17 4.32
CA TYR A 363 -6.46 18.32 3.99
C TYR A 363 -7.47 18.18 5.13
N THR A 364 -7.04 18.32 6.39
CA THR A 364 -7.96 18.36 7.54
C THR A 364 -8.76 19.65 7.66
N THR A 365 -8.41 20.71 6.92
CA THR A 365 -9.20 21.95 6.89
C THR A 365 -10.33 21.85 5.85
N TYR A 366 -11.44 22.55 6.08
CA TYR A 366 -12.57 22.58 5.15
C TYR A 366 -12.15 22.99 3.72
N TYR A 367 -11.42 24.10 3.58
CA TYR A 367 -10.99 24.60 2.27
C TYR A 367 -9.93 23.70 1.62
N GLY A 368 -8.96 23.20 2.40
CA GLY A 368 -7.93 22.31 1.89
C GLY A 368 -8.50 20.97 1.41
N ARG A 369 -9.47 20.40 2.14
CA ARG A 369 -10.21 19.20 1.72
C ARG A 369 -10.91 19.42 0.38
N ARG A 370 -11.68 20.50 0.25
CA ARG A 370 -12.38 20.83 -0.99
C ARG A 370 -11.42 21.02 -2.16
N PHE A 371 -10.32 21.74 -1.95
CA PHE A 371 -9.30 21.97 -2.97
C PHE A 371 -8.67 20.64 -3.44
N LEU A 372 -8.13 19.85 -2.51
CA LEU A 372 -7.44 18.60 -2.86
C LEU A 372 -8.39 17.55 -3.46
N ASN A 373 -9.62 17.43 -2.96
CA ASN A 373 -10.63 16.56 -3.57
C ASN A 373 -11.02 17.03 -4.97
N ALA A 374 -11.16 18.33 -5.21
CA ALA A 374 -11.46 18.87 -6.54
C ALA A 374 -10.31 18.61 -7.53
N THR A 375 -9.06 18.84 -7.11
CA THR A 375 -7.87 18.51 -7.91
C THR A 375 -7.81 17.02 -8.21
N PHE A 376 -8.06 16.16 -7.21
CA PHE A 376 -8.08 14.72 -7.38
C PHE A 376 -9.16 14.26 -8.38
N LEU A 377 -10.39 14.79 -8.27
CA LEU A 377 -11.48 14.52 -9.20
C LEU A 377 -11.16 14.97 -10.62
N PHE A 378 -10.51 16.12 -10.78
CA PHE A 378 -10.04 16.61 -12.08
C PHE A 378 -9.04 15.63 -12.71
N ILE A 379 -8.04 15.18 -11.94
CA ILE A 379 -7.04 14.21 -12.40
C ILE A 379 -7.70 12.88 -12.77
N ILE A 380 -8.66 12.36 -11.99
CA ILE A 380 -9.42 11.14 -12.34
C ILE A 380 -10.13 11.32 -13.68
N LYS A 381 -10.87 12.42 -13.87
CA LYS A 381 -11.60 12.68 -15.12
C LYS A 381 -10.64 12.72 -16.31
N LEU A 382 -9.48 13.33 -16.14
CA LEU A 382 -8.45 13.40 -17.16
C LEU A 382 -7.88 12.02 -17.50
N MET A 383 -7.55 11.21 -16.48
CA MET A 383 -7.07 9.84 -16.67
C MET A 383 -8.09 8.94 -17.36
N LYS A 384 -9.39 9.11 -17.07
CA LYS A 384 -10.48 8.36 -17.72
C LYS A 384 -10.65 8.74 -19.19
N ARG A 385 -10.62 10.03 -19.51
CA ARG A 385 -10.92 10.53 -20.86
C ARG A 385 -9.71 10.51 -21.79
N HIS A 386 -8.53 10.83 -21.24
CA HIS A 386 -7.29 11.01 -21.99
C HIS A 386 -6.09 10.33 -21.26
N PRO A 387 -6.09 9.00 -21.11
CA PRO A 387 -5.05 8.28 -20.37
C PRO A 387 -3.65 8.45 -20.98
N LYS A 388 -3.56 8.52 -22.32
CA LYS A 388 -2.29 8.79 -23.02
C LYS A 388 -1.77 10.18 -22.67
N MET A 389 -2.58 11.22 -22.81
CA MET A 389 -2.16 12.59 -22.46
C MET A 389 -1.77 12.69 -20.99
N THR A 390 -2.55 12.09 -20.10
CA THR A 390 -2.27 12.16 -18.65
C THR A 390 -0.93 11.53 -18.29
N PHE A 391 -0.59 10.40 -18.92
CA PHE A 391 0.73 9.80 -18.75
C PHE A 391 1.86 10.72 -19.24
N LEU A 392 1.59 11.57 -20.24
CA LEU A 392 2.60 12.44 -20.81
C LEU A 392 2.85 13.72 -20.00
N MET A 393 1.92 14.11 -19.10
CA MET A 393 1.89 15.43 -18.46
C MET A 393 3.06 15.72 -17.52
N PHE A 394 3.42 14.79 -16.63
CA PHE A 394 4.28 15.13 -15.48
C PHE A 394 5.65 14.45 -15.47
N ASN A 395 5.87 13.41 -16.28
CA ASN A 395 7.15 12.70 -16.33
C ASN A 395 7.76 12.70 -17.74
N ILE A 396 8.17 13.89 -18.21
CA ILE A 396 8.64 14.14 -19.59
C ILE A 396 9.72 13.14 -20.05
N LYS A 397 10.63 12.67 -19.17
CA LYS A 397 11.65 11.68 -19.54
C LYS A 397 11.05 10.32 -19.90
N VAL A 398 10.12 9.86 -19.09
CA VAL A 398 9.37 8.63 -19.36
C VAL A 398 8.46 8.86 -20.57
N SER A 399 7.74 9.97 -20.60
CA SER A 399 6.85 10.39 -21.70
C SER A 399 7.56 10.41 -23.05
N ALA A 400 8.76 11.00 -23.14
CA ALA A 400 9.57 11.09 -24.35
C ALA A 400 9.99 9.70 -24.84
N ARG A 401 10.35 8.77 -23.93
CA ARG A 401 10.65 7.38 -24.29
C ARG A 401 9.50 6.75 -25.08
N TYR A 402 8.26 7.00 -24.67
CA TYR A 402 7.06 6.43 -25.30
C TYR A 402 6.57 7.24 -26.52
N LEU A 403 6.69 8.57 -26.52
CA LEU A 403 6.32 9.43 -27.65
C LEU A 403 7.19 9.16 -28.88
N PHE A 404 8.48 8.93 -28.68
CA PHE A 404 9.46 8.75 -29.75
C PHE A 404 9.79 7.27 -30.04
N ASN A 405 8.99 6.32 -29.51
CA ASN A 405 9.19 4.88 -29.70
C ASN A 405 10.63 4.42 -29.41
N PHE A 406 11.29 5.00 -28.41
CA PHE A 406 12.56 4.47 -27.95
C PHE A 406 12.35 3.02 -27.50
N PRO A 407 13.29 2.11 -27.81
CA PRO A 407 13.14 0.71 -27.46
C PRO A 407 12.86 0.56 -25.96
N LEU A 408 11.93 -0.34 -25.63
CA LEU A 408 11.68 -0.75 -24.26
C LEU A 408 13.02 -1.14 -23.63
N ASP A 409 13.24 -0.75 -22.37
CA ASP A 409 14.39 -1.24 -21.61
C ASP A 409 14.19 -2.75 -21.40
N ASN A 410 14.68 -3.53 -22.36
CA ASN A 410 14.60 -4.98 -22.40
C ASN A 410 15.62 -5.64 -21.46
N SER A 411 16.23 -4.88 -20.53
CA SER A 411 17.16 -5.41 -19.51
C SER A 411 16.51 -6.43 -18.56
N GLY A 412 15.19 -6.64 -18.67
CA GLY A 412 14.46 -7.63 -17.90
C GLY A 412 14.18 -7.16 -16.48
N LEU A 413 13.79 -8.11 -15.62
CA LEU A 413 13.54 -7.84 -14.20
C LEU A 413 14.87 -7.49 -13.52
N LYS A 414 14.93 -6.31 -12.88
CA LYS A 414 16.14 -5.88 -12.16
C LYS A 414 16.11 -6.39 -10.73
N PRO A 415 17.19 -7.00 -10.22
CA PRO A 415 17.20 -7.48 -8.85
C PRO A 415 17.20 -6.33 -7.84
N ASN A 416 16.76 -6.60 -6.61
CA ASN A 416 16.66 -5.62 -5.53
C ASN A 416 18.02 -4.94 -5.23
N SER A 417 19.14 -5.64 -5.48
CA SER A 417 20.49 -5.14 -5.27
C SER A 417 20.86 -3.93 -6.14
N VAL A 418 20.23 -3.77 -7.31
CA VAL A 418 20.45 -2.62 -8.21
C VAL A 418 19.99 -1.32 -7.55
N PHE A 419 18.87 -1.38 -6.83
CA PHE A 419 18.26 -0.22 -6.18
C PHE A 419 19.00 0.22 -4.92
N LYS A 420 19.75 -0.69 -4.28
CA LYS A 420 20.63 -0.37 -3.14
C LYS A 420 21.88 0.43 -3.53
N LYS A 421 22.30 0.38 -4.80
CA LYS A 421 23.55 1.01 -5.29
C LYS A 421 23.35 2.34 -6.01
N GLN A 422 22.12 2.71 -6.39
CA GLN A 422 21.85 3.90 -7.22
C GLN A 422 21.76 5.23 -6.45
N THR A 423 22.02 5.23 -5.14
CA THR A 423 21.98 6.42 -4.27
C THR A 423 23.33 7.13 -4.17
N THR A 424 24.06 7.28 -5.28
CA THR A 424 25.17 8.24 -5.33
C THR A 424 24.60 9.66 -5.23
N LYS A 425 24.97 10.37 -4.16
CA LYS A 425 24.60 11.77 -3.90
C LYS A 425 24.64 12.61 -5.18
N LEU A 426 23.48 13.06 -5.66
CA LEU A 426 23.46 14.25 -6.53
C LEU A 426 23.76 15.46 -5.64
N HIS A 427 24.80 16.23 -5.99
CA HIS A 427 25.05 17.52 -5.36
C HIS A 427 23.79 18.41 -5.43
N TRP A 428 23.59 19.26 -4.42
CA TRP A 428 22.39 20.09 -4.25
C TRP A 428 22.01 20.88 -5.50
N TYR A 429 22.99 21.42 -6.24
CA TYR A 429 22.75 22.14 -7.48
C TYR A 429 22.27 21.22 -8.62
N LYS A 430 22.78 19.99 -8.73
CA LYS A 430 22.26 18.99 -9.68
C LYS A 430 20.85 18.51 -9.30
N ALA A 431 20.53 18.46 -8.01
CA ALA A 431 19.18 18.18 -7.53
C ALA A 431 18.21 19.31 -7.91
N ILE A 432 18.61 20.58 -7.72
CA ILE A 432 17.83 21.76 -8.14
C ILE A 432 17.66 21.78 -9.66
N VAL A 433 18.73 21.57 -10.43
CA VAL A 433 18.67 21.51 -11.91
C VAL A 433 17.79 20.36 -12.38
N SER A 434 17.87 19.17 -11.78
CA SER A 434 16.99 18.05 -12.11
C SER A 434 15.52 18.31 -11.75
N CYS A 435 15.28 19.11 -10.70
CA CYS A 435 13.95 19.56 -10.28
C CYS A 435 13.41 20.60 -11.25
N TRP A 436 14.20 21.59 -11.62
CA TRP A 436 13.91 22.58 -12.65
C TRP A 436 13.65 21.92 -14.01
N GLN A 437 14.44 20.93 -14.41
CA GLN A 437 14.21 20.14 -15.63
C GLN A 437 12.91 19.32 -15.58
N ARG A 438 12.50 18.85 -14.40
CA ARG A 438 11.22 18.13 -14.21
C ARG A 438 10.01 19.07 -14.15
N ILE A 439 10.19 20.30 -13.67
CA ILE A 439 9.11 21.30 -13.55
C ILE A 439 8.93 22.12 -14.84
N CYS A 440 10.03 22.44 -15.54
CA CYS A 440 10.03 23.38 -16.66
C CYS A 440 10.24 22.74 -18.04
N GLY A 441 10.45 21.42 -18.12
CA GLY A 441 10.48 20.71 -19.40
C GLY A 441 11.59 21.13 -20.37
N SER A 442 12.70 21.72 -19.91
CA SER A 442 13.82 22.04 -20.79
C SER A 442 14.73 20.82 -20.99
N SER A 443 14.88 20.43 -22.24
CA SER A 443 15.96 19.58 -22.73
C SER A 443 17.16 20.45 -23.06
N ASP A 444 18.30 20.24 -22.41
CA ASP A 444 19.58 20.62 -23.00
C ASP A 444 20.48 19.39 -23.10
N THR A 445 20.78 19.09 -24.36
CA THR A 445 21.89 18.30 -24.85
C THR A 445 23.19 19.06 -24.58
N ALA A 446 24.06 18.55 -23.71
CA ALA A 446 25.51 18.78 -23.77
C ALA A 446 26.23 17.93 -22.71
N ASP A 447 26.90 16.85 -23.14
CA ASP A 447 28.36 16.75 -23.01
C ASP A 447 28.85 15.51 -23.78
N VAL A 448 28.98 15.67 -25.09
CA VAL A 448 29.88 14.88 -25.93
C VAL A 448 30.85 15.90 -26.52
N HIS A 449 31.99 16.09 -25.86
CA HIS A 449 33.32 16.35 -26.41
C HIS A 449 34.22 17.07 -25.40
N GLY A 450 35.37 16.46 -25.06
CA GLY A 450 36.40 17.21 -24.36
C GLY A 450 37.59 16.46 -23.74
N ARG A 451 38.33 15.67 -24.54
CA ARG A 451 39.81 15.45 -24.51
C ARG A 451 40.41 14.84 -23.22
N ARG A 452 41.31 13.85 -23.26
CA ARG A 452 42.31 13.44 -24.27
C ARG A 452 42.26 11.95 -24.55
#